data_AF-A0AAV5HY12-F1
#
_entry.id   AF-A0AAV5HY12-F1
#
_cell.length_a   1.000
_cell.length_b   1.000
_cell.length_c   1.000
_cell.angle_alpha   90.00
_cell.angle_beta   90.00
_cell.angle_gamma   90.00
#
_symmetry.space_group_name_H-M   'P 1'
#
loop_
_entity.id
_entity.type
_entity.pdbx_description
1 polymer ?
#
loop_
_entity_poly.entity_id
_entity_poly.type
_entity_poly.pdbx_seq_one_letter_code
_entity_poly.pdbx_strand_id
1 'polypeptide(L)'
;MERITVGYFSLFFTILLHCRNRRNREASILRAIDDGAETLFDIVANVYSGVDRSFWIPAASNVRLHVDHLAQQNKLPKEFSIQKYQKTCGVHFLYRWICSYLRSRFLLNYQKLGISRLLIAGAVAGFGIYYYSMKSKLSSK
;
A
#
# COMPACT_ATOMS: atom_id res chain seq x y z
N MET A 1 44.39 8.95 -9.67
CA MET A 1 44.12 8.27 -8.38
C MET A 1 42.75 8.60 -7.79
N GLU A 2 42.20 9.83 -7.92
CA GLU A 2 40.89 10.20 -7.35
C GLU A 2 39.68 9.40 -7.84
N ARG A 3 39.59 9.03 -9.13
CA ARG A 3 38.41 8.30 -9.65
C ARG A 3 38.20 6.92 -9.01
N ILE A 4 39.28 6.28 -8.56
CA ILE A 4 39.20 4.97 -7.90
C ILE A 4 38.63 5.15 -6.48
N THR A 5 39.13 6.14 -5.72
CA THR A 5 38.66 6.43 -4.36
C THR A 5 37.19 6.85 -4.33
N VAL A 6 36.73 7.63 -5.30
CA VAL A 6 35.31 8.05 -5.42
C VAL A 6 34.41 6.87 -5.78
N GLY A 7 34.88 5.95 -6.63
CA GLY A 7 34.15 4.72 -6.98
C GLY A 7 33.96 3.78 -5.78
N TYR A 8 35.02 3.55 -5.00
CA TYR A 8 34.94 2.75 -3.77
C TYR A 8 34.07 3.41 -2.70
N PHE A 9 34.13 4.74 -2.56
CA PHE A 9 33.30 5.48 -1.61
C PHE A 9 31.81 5.42 -1.98
N SER A 10 31.48 5.56 -3.26
CA SER A 10 30.11 5.43 -3.78
C SER A 10 29.57 4.00 -3.60
N LEU A 11 30.38 2.99 -3.92
CA LEU A 11 30.02 1.58 -3.73
C LEU A 11 29.81 1.25 -2.24
N PHE A 12 30.71 1.70 -1.38
CA PHE A 12 30.61 1.52 0.07
C PHE A 12 29.36 2.19 0.65
N PHE A 13 29.05 3.41 0.22
CA PHE A 13 27.84 4.12 0.65
C PHE A 13 26.57 3.39 0.20
N THR A 14 26.56 2.86 -1.03
CA THR A 14 25.45 2.07 -1.57
C THR A 14 25.26 0.77 -0.78
N ILE A 15 26.34 0.07 -0.43
CA ILE A 15 26.31 -1.15 0.39
C ILE A 15 25.80 -0.85 1.81
N LEU A 16 26.29 0.23 2.44
CA LEU A 16 25.83 0.65 3.77
C LEU A 16 24.35 1.03 3.77
N LEU A 17 23.90 1.76 2.75
CA LEU A 17 22.49 2.13 2.57
C LEU A 17 21.63 0.87 2.43
N HIS A 18 22.08 -0.11 1.64
CA HIS A 18 21.40 -1.39 1.46
C HIS A 18 21.29 -2.18 2.77
N CYS A 19 22.40 -2.34 3.52
CA CYS A 19 22.40 -3.02 4.82
C CYS A 19 21.56 -2.29 5.88
N ARG A 20 21.58 -0.95 5.89
CA ARG A 20 20.72 -0.14 6.77
C ARG A 20 19.25 -0.32 6.43
N ASN A 21 18.91 -0.39 5.14
CA ASN A 21 17.55 -0.63 4.69
C ASN A 21 17.06 -2.04 5.06
N ARG A 22 17.94 -3.05 5.01
CA ARG A 22 17.64 -4.42 5.52
C ARG A 22 17.33 -4.42 7.02
N ARG A 23 18.19 -3.80 7.83
CA ARG A 23 18.00 -3.71 9.29
C ARG A 23 16.72 -2.95 9.66
N ASN A 24 16.43 -1.87 8.95
CA ASN A 24 15.18 -1.11 9.17
C ASN A 24 13.94 -1.95 8.81
N ARG A 25 13.99 -2.78 7.77
CA ARG A 25 12.87 -3.68 7.42
C ARG A 25 12.63 -4.73 8.49
N GLU A 26 13.69 -5.36 8.99
CA GLU A 26 13.60 -6.32 10.10
C GLU A 26 13.05 -5.66 11.36
N ALA A 27 13.51 -4.44 11.68
CA ALA A 27 12.99 -3.66 12.80
C ALA A 27 11.51 -3.29 12.64
N SER A 28 11.07 -2.89 11.43
CA SER A 28 9.65 -2.60 11.16
C SER A 28 8.76 -3.85 11.27
N ILE A 29 9.25 -5.01 10.83
CA ILE A 29 8.53 -6.29 10.96
C ILE A 29 8.41 -6.66 12.43
N LEU A 30 9.51 -6.58 13.19
CA LEU A 30 9.49 -6.85 14.63
C LEU A 30 8.55 -5.91 15.37
N ARG A 31 8.57 -4.62 15.05
CA ARG A 31 7.67 -3.63 15.62
C ARG A 31 6.21 -3.93 15.30
N ALA A 32 5.90 -4.32 14.06
CA ALA A 32 4.53 -4.69 13.70
C ALA A 32 4.03 -5.91 14.49
N ILE A 33 4.91 -6.89 14.75
CA ILE A 33 4.60 -8.07 15.57
C ILE A 33 4.41 -7.66 17.05
N ASP A 34 5.26 -6.77 17.57
CA ASP A 34 5.18 -6.22 18.94
C ASP A 34 3.89 -5.40 19.15
N ASP A 35 3.45 -4.68 18.12
CA ASP A 35 2.16 -3.98 18.08
C ASP A 35 0.95 -4.95 17.94
N GLY A 36 1.18 -6.27 17.93
CA GLY A 36 0.13 -7.30 17.97
C GLY A 36 -0.24 -7.92 16.62
N ALA A 37 0.54 -7.71 15.55
CA ALA A 37 0.25 -8.34 14.26
C ALA A 37 0.60 -9.84 14.26
N GLU A 38 -0.43 -10.68 14.21
CA GLU A 38 -0.28 -12.13 14.23
C GLU A 38 -0.30 -12.79 12.85
N THR A 39 -0.86 -12.12 11.83
CA THR A 39 -1.06 -12.70 10.50
C THR A 39 -0.18 -12.05 9.44
N LEU A 40 0.16 -12.79 8.37
CA LEU A 40 0.91 -12.25 7.24
C LEU A 40 0.24 -11.02 6.62
N PHE A 41 -1.09 -11.01 6.58
CA PHE A 41 -1.84 -9.88 6.06
C PHE A 41 -1.69 -8.64 6.94
N ASP A 42 -1.80 -8.80 8.27
CA ASP A 42 -1.72 -7.68 9.21
C ASP A 42 -0.31 -7.08 9.24
N ILE A 43 0.73 -7.93 9.20
CA ILE A 43 2.12 -7.47 9.12
C ILE A 43 2.37 -6.71 7.82
N VAL A 44 1.94 -7.24 6.67
CA VAL A 44 2.09 -6.54 5.38
C VAL A 44 1.30 -5.23 5.37
N ALA A 45 0.08 -5.21 5.89
CA ALA A 45 -0.75 -4.02 5.95
C ALA A 45 -0.14 -2.93 6.84
N ASN A 46 0.54 -3.30 7.93
CA ASN A 46 1.21 -2.35 8.82
C ASN A 46 2.53 -1.84 8.20
N VAL A 47 3.43 -2.77 7.84
CA VAL A 47 4.78 -2.45 7.32
C VAL A 47 4.73 -1.74 5.96
N TYR A 48 3.78 -2.09 5.10
CA TYR A 48 3.62 -1.55 3.75
C TYR A 48 2.33 -0.72 3.60
N SER A 49 1.85 -0.11 4.69
CA SER A 49 0.65 0.75 4.71
C SER A 49 0.68 1.86 3.65
N GLY A 50 1.86 2.43 3.37
CA GLY A 50 2.06 3.47 2.35
C GLY A 50 2.31 2.98 0.93
N VAL A 51 2.35 1.66 0.69
CA VAL A 51 2.63 1.09 -0.64
C VAL A 51 1.34 0.63 -1.30
N ASP A 52 1.23 0.86 -2.60
CA ASP A 52 0.07 0.42 -3.37
C ASP A 52 -0.17 -1.09 -3.21
N ARG A 53 -1.45 -1.43 -3.06
CA ARG A 53 -1.90 -2.77 -2.68
C ARG A 53 -1.56 -3.81 -3.75
N SER A 54 -1.28 -3.40 -5.00
CA SER A 54 -0.80 -4.27 -6.08
C SER A 54 0.58 -4.88 -5.77
N PHE A 55 1.42 -4.18 -5.01
CA PHE A 55 2.76 -4.65 -4.62
C PHE A 55 2.77 -5.48 -3.33
N TRP A 56 1.61 -5.76 -2.74
CA TRP A 56 1.55 -6.53 -1.50
C TRP A 56 1.89 -8.00 -1.69
N ILE A 57 1.74 -8.58 -2.89
CA ILE A 57 2.17 -9.94 -3.18
C ILE A 57 3.69 -10.10 -3.03
N PRO A 58 4.55 -9.32 -3.74
CA PRO A 58 5.99 -9.41 -3.54
C PRO A 58 6.42 -8.96 -2.14
N ALA A 59 5.71 -8.01 -1.52
CA ALA A 59 5.96 -7.62 -0.13
C ALA A 59 5.71 -8.76 0.86
N ALA A 60 4.63 -9.53 0.68
CA ALA A 60 4.31 -10.68 1.52
C ALA A 60 5.35 -11.79 1.42
N SER A 61 5.86 -12.07 0.22
CA SER A 61 6.97 -13.01 0.03
C SER A 61 8.23 -12.55 0.77
N ASN A 62 8.54 -11.24 0.74
CA ASN A 62 9.67 -10.68 1.48
C ASN A 62 9.47 -10.82 3.00
N VAL A 63 8.29 -10.46 3.53
CA VAL A 63 7.96 -10.62 4.96
C VAL A 63 8.07 -12.07 5.38
N ARG A 64 7.56 -13.01 4.57
CA ARG A 64 7.66 -14.45 4.85
C ARG A 64 9.11 -14.90 5.00
N LEU A 65 9.98 -14.55 4.05
CA LEU A 65 11.40 -14.88 4.12
C LEU A 65 12.07 -14.28 5.37
N HIS A 66 11.74 -13.04 5.73
CA HIS A 66 12.30 -12.40 6.93
C HIS A 66 11.80 -13.03 8.23
N VAL A 67 10.51 -13.35 8.33
CA VAL A 67 9.94 -14.00 9.51
C VAL A 67 10.49 -15.42 9.68
N ASP A 68 10.63 -16.18 8.60
CA ASP A 68 11.24 -17.53 8.65
C ASP A 68 12.70 -17.45 9.10
N HIS A 69 13.46 -16.43 8.65
CA HIS A 69 14.84 -16.20 9.10
C HIS A 69 14.92 -15.79 10.59
N LEU A 70 14.01 -14.93 11.07
CA LEU A 70 13.93 -14.52 12.47
C LEU A 70 13.51 -15.68 13.38
N ALA A 71 12.64 -16.57 12.89
CA ALA A 71 12.27 -17.80 13.57
C ALA A 71 13.46 -18.74 13.76
N GLN A 72 14.27 -18.94 12.72
CA GLN A 72 15.50 -19.74 12.81
C GLN A 72 16.51 -19.15 13.82
N GLN A 73 16.55 -17.83 13.94
CA GLN A 73 17.42 -17.13 14.90
C GLN A 73 16.84 -17.05 16.32
N ASN A 74 15.65 -17.61 16.58
CA ASN A 74 14.93 -17.49 17.86
C ASN A 74 14.78 -16.03 18.34
N LYS A 75 14.61 -15.08 17.40
CA LYS A 75 14.44 -13.64 17.69
C LYS A 75 12.99 -13.19 17.74
N LEU A 76 12.04 -14.11 17.51
CA LEU A 76 10.63 -13.80 17.58
C LEU A 76 10.16 -13.77 19.05
N PRO A 77 9.26 -12.85 19.42
CA PRO A 77 8.71 -12.79 20.77
C PRO A 77 7.97 -14.09 21.12
N LYS A 78 8.02 -14.49 22.40
CA LYS A 78 7.47 -15.78 22.88
C LYS A 78 5.97 -15.93 22.63
N GLU A 79 5.25 -14.82 22.55
CA GLU A 79 3.80 -14.80 22.31
C GLU A 79 3.44 -15.01 20.84
N PHE A 80 4.41 -14.89 19.92
CA PHE A 80 4.17 -15.04 18.50
C PHE A 80 4.12 -16.53 18.08
N SER A 81 2.94 -16.98 17.68
CA SER A 81 2.75 -18.34 17.17
C SER A 81 3.11 -18.44 15.69
N ILE A 82 4.30 -18.95 15.39
CA ILE A 82 4.76 -19.23 14.01
C ILE A 82 3.78 -20.16 13.28
N GLN A 83 3.20 -21.15 13.97
CA GLN A 83 2.24 -22.06 13.34
C GLN A 83 0.96 -21.34 12.88
N LYS A 84 0.45 -20.42 13.70
CA LYS A 84 -0.73 -19.60 13.35
C LYS A 84 -0.39 -18.69 12.16
N TYR A 85 0.77 -18.04 12.19
CA TYR A 85 1.26 -17.23 11.10
C TYR A 85 1.37 -18.03 9.79
N GLN A 86 2.03 -19.19 9.79
CA GLN A 86 2.19 -20.04 8.61
C GLN A 86 0.86 -20.52 8.04
N LYS A 87 -0.15 -20.80 8.88
CA LYS A 87 -1.51 -21.13 8.41
C LYS A 87 -2.19 -19.96 7.68
N THR A 88 -1.85 -18.73 8.02
CA THR A 88 -2.38 -17.53 7.34
C THR A 88 -1.66 -17.19 6.04
N CYS A 89 -0.52 -17.83 5.76
CA CYS A 89 0.22 -17.69 4.51
C CYS A 89 -0.51 -18.39 3.34
N GLY A 90 -0.15 -18.01 2.11
CA GLY A 90 -0.66 -18.66 0.89
C GLY A 90 -2.11 -18.28 0.58
N VAL A 91 -3.01 -19.25 0.53
CA VAL A 91 -4.40 -19.05 0.05
C VAL A 91 -5.21 -18.11 0.93
N HIS A 92 -5.04 -18.16 2.25
CA HIS A 92 -5.76 -17.29 3.18
C HIS A 92 -5.35 -15.82 3.00
N PHE A 93 -4.04 -15.58 2.83
CA PHE A 93 -3.50 -14.26 2.47
C PHE A 93 -4.03 -13.79 1.12
N LEU A 94 -3.97 -14.64 0.08
CA LEU A 94 -4.43 -14.28 -1.26
C LEU A 94 -5.91 -13.91 -1.28
N TYR A 95 -6.76 -14.67 -0.56
CA TYR A 95 -8.18 -14.35 -0.43
C TYR A 95 -8.39 -12.97 0.23
N ARG A 96 -7.80 -12.73 1.41
CA ARG A 96 -7.89 -11.42 2.09
C ARG A 96 -7.35 -10.28 1.24
N TRP A 97 -6.25 -10.53 0.51
CA TRP A 97 -5.64 -9.56 -0.40
C TRP A 97 -6.55 -9.24 -1.58
N ILE A 98 -7.10 -10.24 -2.28
CA ILE A 98 -8.05 -10.05 -3.39
C ILE A 98 -9.27 -9.27 -2.92
N CYS A 99 -9.87 -9.65 -1.79
CA CYS A 99 -11.00 -8.93 -1.21
C CYS A 99 -10.66 -7.47 -0.92
N SER A 100 -9.50 -7.21 -0.30
CA SER A 100 -9.07 -5.84 0.04
C SER A 100 -8.72 -5.01 -1.20
N TYR A 101 -8.12 -5.64 -2.22
CA TYR A 101 -7.77 -5.02 -3.49
C TYR A 101 -9.02 -4.65 -4.29
N LEU A 102 -9.95 -5.59 -4.45
CA LEU A 102 -11.23 -5.36 -5.12
C LEU A 102 -12.05 -4.30 -4.39
N ARG A 103 -12.11 -4.32 -3.05
CA ARG A 103 -12.82 -3.30 -2.27
C ARG A 103 -12.26 -1.91 -2.50
N SER A 104 -10.93 -1.74 -2.47
CA SER A 104 -10.32 -0.43 -2.77
C SER A 104 -10.61 0.03 -4.19
N ARG A 105 -10.52 -0.87 -5.18
CA ARG A 105 -10.77 -0.53 -6.57
C ARG A 105 -12.23 -0.16 -6.80
N PHE A 106 -13.15 -0.87 -6.15
CA PHE A 106 -14.57 -0.61 -6.22
C PHE A 106 -14.94 0.72 -5.56
N LEU A 107 -14.41 1.03 -4.37
CA LEU A 107 -14.60 2.33 -3.69
C LEU A 107 -14.13 3.50 -4.55
N LEU A 108 -12.93 3.40 -5.13
CA LEU A 108 -12.38 4.44 -6.02
C LEU A 108 -13.25 4.63 -7.27
N ASN A 109 -13.71 3.53 -7.88
CA ASN A 109 -14.57 3.59 -9.06
C ASN A 109 -15.94 4.17 -8.72
N TYR A 110 -16.53 3.82 -7.58
CA TYR A 110 -17.81 4.37 -7.14
C TYR A 110 -17.71 5.87 -6.86
N GLN A 111 -16.66 6.30 -6.15
CA GLN A 111 -16.41 7.71 -5.89
C GLN A 111 -16.20 8.49 -7.19
N LYS A 112 -15.43 7.94 -8.14
CA LYS A 112 -15.22 8.54 -9.46
C LYS A 112 -16.53 8.63 -10.25
N LEU A 113 -17.37 7.60 -10.20
CA LEU A 113 -18.68 7.58 -10.83
C LEU A 113 -19.62 8.64 -10.21
N GLY A 114 -19.65 8.75 -8.89
CA GLY A 114 -20.44 9.76 -8.18
C GLY A 114 -20.05 11.18 -8.57
N ILE A 115 -18.75 11.49 -8.59
CA ILE A 115 -18.23 12.79 -9.02
C ILE A 115 -18.61 13.06 -10.49
N SER A 116 -18.46 12.08 -11.39
CA SER A 116 -18.85 12.27 -12.80
C SER A 116 -20.34 12.55 -12.97
N ARG A 117 -21.23 11.89 -12.20
CA ARG A 117 -22.67 12.13 -12.25
C ARG A 117 -23.01 13.54 -11.76
N LEU A 118 -22.36 14.01 -10.70
CA LEU A 118 -22.56 15.38 -10.19
C LEU A 118 -22.09 16.44 -11.19
N LEU A 119 -20.97 16.23 -11.87
CA LEU A 119 -20.47 17.14 -12.90
C LEU A 119 -21.43 17.22 -14.10
N ILE A 120 -21.95 16.07 -14.57
CA ILE A 120 -22.91 16.03 -15.68
C ILE A 120 -24.21 16.75 -15.27
N ALA A 121 -24.74 16.46 -14.08
CA ALA A 121 -25.95 17.11 -13.59
C ALA A 121 -25.77 18.63 -13.45
N GLY A 122 -24.63 19.07 -12.91
CA GLY A 122 -24.29 20.50 -12.79
C GLY A 122 -24.17 21.19 -14.15
N ALA A 123 -23.53 20.55 -15.14
CA ALA A 123 -23.41 21.08 -16.48
C ALA A 123 -24.78 21.25 -17.17
N VAL A 124 -25.66 20.24 -17.07
CA VAL A 124 -27.00 20.30 -17.66
C VAL A 124 -27.85 21.40 -17.01
N ALA A 125 -27.83 21.50 -15.67
CA ALA A 125 -28.54 22.55 -14.96
C ALA A 125 -28.02 23.95 -15.31
N GLY A 126 -26.70 24.12 -15.35
CA GLY A 126 -26.06 25.37 -15.75
C GLY A 126 -26.43 25.82 -17.17
N PHE A 127 -26.42 24.88 -18.14
CA PHE A 127 -26.87 25.15 -19.51
C PHE A 127 -28.34 25.54 -19.59
N GLY A 128 -29.21 24.87 -18.82
CA GLY A 128 -30.64 25.20 -18.76
C GLY A 128 -30.90 26.60 -18.25
N ILE A 129 -30.23 26.99 -17.14
CA ILE A 129 -30.33 28.34 -16.57
C ILE A 129 -29.81 29.40 -17.56
N TYR A 130 -28.66 29.14 -18.19
CA TYR A 130 -28.08 30.04 -19.18
C TYR A 130 -29.01 30.26 -20.39
N TYR A 131 -29.55 29.17 -20.95
CA TYR A 131 -30.47 29.25 -22.09
C TYR A 131 -31.75 30.02 -21.74
N TYR A 132 -32.33 29.76 -20.57
CA TYR A 132 -33.51 30.48 -20.10
C TYR A 132 -33.24 31.97 -19.88
N SER A 133 -32.08 32.32 -19.31
CA SER A 133 -31.65 33.70 -19.13
C SER A 133 -31.46 34.44 -20.47
N MET A 134 -30.87 33.79 -21.48
CA MET A 134 -30.78 34.37 -22.82
C MET A 134 -32.15 34.57 -23.47
N LYS A 135 -33.04 33.57 -23.37
CA LYS A 135 -34.39 33.64 -23.96
C LYS A 135 -35.24 34.74 -23.34
N SER A 136 -35.21 34.88 -22.01
CA SER A 136 -35.92 35.96 -21.32
C SER A 136 -35.38 37.35 -21.68
N LYS A 137 -34.06 37.49 -21.87
CA LYS A 137 -33.44 38.75 -22.33
C LYS A 137 -33.83 39.12 -23.76
N LEU A 138 -34.00 38.14 -24.65
CA LEU A 138 -34.44 38.33 -26.04
C LEU A 138 -35.94 38.64 -26.15
N SER A 139 -36.77 38.10 -25.24
CA SER A 139 -38.22 38.32 -25.22
C SER A 139 -38.64 39.64 -24.55
N SER A 140 -37.72 40.32 -23.86
CA SER A 140 -37.96 41.59 -23.15
C SER A 140 -37.62 42.83 -23.99
N LYS A 141 -37.32 42.66 -25.28
CA LYS A 141 -36.93 43.72 -26.21
C LYS A 141 -37.88 43.74 -27.40
#